data_AF-A0A349A8Y3-F1
#
_entry.id   AF-A0A349A8Y3-F1
#
_cell.length_a   1.000
_cell.length_b   1.000
_cell.length_c   1.000
_cell.angle_alpha   90.00
_cell.angle_beta   90.00
_cell.angle_gamma   90.00
#
_symmetry.space_group_name_H-M   'P 1'
#
loop_
_entity.id
_entity.type
_entity.pdbx_description
1 polymer ?
#
loop_
_entity_poly.entity_id
_entity_poly.type
_entity_poly.pdbx_seq_one_letter_code
_entity_poly.pdbx_strand_id
1 'polypeptide(L)' 'MSVPKQRHTKQRRDAKRDRFAIETVKTQTCTKCGKEKLAHRVCTHCGFYKGNEVVNTIKKVAKKK' A
#
# COMPACT_ATOMS: atom_id res chain seq x y z
N MET A 1 -2.04 39.27 -7.56
CA MET A 1 -2.00 38.09 -6.67
C MET A 1 -2.28 38.54 -5.25
N SER A 2 -3.22 37.92 -4.55
CA SER A 2 -3.48 38.28 -3.15
C SER A 2 -2.40 37.71 -2.25
N VAL A 3 -1.71 38.57 -1.50
CA VAL A 3 -0.61 38.20 -0.61
C VAL A 3 -1.14 38.12 0.82
N PRO A 4 -0.77 37.09 1.61
CA PRO A 4 -1.17 37.02 3.02
C PRO A 4 -0.67 38.25 3.79
N LYS A 5 -1.60 38.94 4.46
CA LYS A 5 -1.32 40.14 5.26
C LYS A 5 -0.38 39.86 6.45
N GLN A 6 -0.42 38.64 7.00
CA GLN A 6 0.37 38.23 8.17
C GLN A 6 0.79 36.76 8.06
N ARG A 7 1.86 36.41 8.79
CA ARG A 7 2.35 35.04 8.92
C ARG A 7 1.35 34.20 9.72
N HIS A 8 1.09 32.97 9.28
CA HIS A 8 0.35 32.01 10.09
C HIS A 8 1.13 31.59 11.35
N THR A 9 0.43 31.54 12.49
CA THR A 9 0.99 31.02 13.74
C THR A 9 1.36 29.54 13.59
N LYS A 10 2.32 29.07 14.40
CA LYS A 10 2.76 27.67 14.41
C LYS A 10 1.56 26.72 14.61
N GLN A 11 0.72 27.02 15.60
CA GLN A 11 -0.50 26.26 15.90
C GLN A 11 -1.45 26.15 14.71
N ARG A 12 -1.75 27.26 13.99
CA ARG A 12 -2.65 27.22 12.83
C ARG A 12 -2.07 26.37 11.70
N ARG A 13 -0.76 26.44 11.46
CA ARG A 13 -0.07 25.64 10.44
C ARG A 13 -0.11 24.15 10.80
N ASP A 14 0.19 23.81 12.04
CA ASP A 14 0.35 22.43 12.49
C ASP A 14 -1.01 21.72 12.57
N ALA A 15 -2.05 22.38 13.12
CA ALA A 15 -3.43 21.86 13.11
C ALA A 15 -3.99 21.60 11.71
N LYS A 16 -3.54 22.37 10.70
CA LYS A 16 -3.89 22.10 9.29
C LYS A 16 -3.16 20.87 8.76
N ARG A 17 -1.91 20.64 9.18
CA ARG A 17 -1.08 19.51 8.74
C ARG A 17 -1.55 18.19 9.35
N ASP A 18 -2.05 18.20 10.59
CA ASP A 18 -2.52 17.01 11.29
C ASP A 18 -3.63 16.25 10.54
N ARG A 19 -4.41 16.97 9.72
CA ARG A 19 -5.48 16.36 8.89
C ARG A 19 -4.96 15.54 7.72
N PHE A 20 -3.68 15.66 7.36
CA PHE A 20 -3.07 14.94 6.24
C PHE A 20 -2.27 13.70 6.70
N ALA A 21 -2.63 13.11 7.84
CA ALA A 21 -2.03 11.87 8.29
C ALA A 21 -2.32 10.73 7.30
N ILE A 22 -1.28 9.97 6.94
CA ILE A 22 -1.39 8.82 6.05
C ILE A 22 -1.57 7.57 6.92
N GLU A 23 -2.61 6.79 6.64
CA GLU A 23 -2.85 5.51 7.31
C GLU A 23 -2.11 4.36 6.62
N THR A 24 -1.73 3.35 7.41
CA THR A 24 -1.10 2.14 6.88
C THR A 24 -2.12 1.23 6.22
N VAL A 25 -1.72 0.57 5.13
CA VAL A 25 -2.59 -0.37 4.42
C VAL A 25 -2.64 -1.70 5.18
N LYS A 26 -3.85 -2.21 5.43
CA LYS A 26 -4.05 -3.51 6.08
C LYS A 26 -3.63 -4.64 5.15
N THR A 27 -2.69 -5.47 5.61
CA THR A 27 -2.29 -6.71 4.95
C THR A 27 -2.99 -7.91 5.61
N GLN A 28 -3.14 -9.00 4.85
CA GLN A 28 -3.68 -10.27 5.29
C GLN A 28 -2.67 -11.37 5.00
N THR A 29 -2.67 -12.43 5.80
CA THR A 29 -1.81 -13.60 5.55
C THR A 29 -2.32 -14.41 4.36
N CYS A 30 -1.40 -14.89 3.54
CA CYS A 30 -1.71 -15.76 2.41
C CYS A 30 -1.80 -17.22 2.87
N THR A 31 -2.93 -17.87 2.65
CA THR A 31 -3.18 -19.25 3.06
C THR A 31 -2.21 -20.27 2.47
N LYS A 32 -1.62 -19.99 1.29
CA LYS A 32 -0.71 -20.94 0.61
C LYS A 32 0.75 -20.79 1.01
N CYS A 33 1.23 -19.56 1.19
CA CYS A 33 2.66 -19.28 1.39
C CYS A 33 2.99 -18.58 2.71
N GLY A 34 2.00 -18.31 3.57
CA GLY A 34 2.16 -17.64 4.87
C GLY A 34 2.50 -16.14 4.79
N LYS A 35 3.03 -15.66 3.67
CA LYS A 35 3.41 -14.25 3.47
C LYS A 35 2.21 -13.30 3.47
N GLU A 36 2.48 -12.06 3.85
CA GLU A 36 1.52 -10.97 3.77
C GLU A 36 1.14 -10.65 2.32
N LYS A 37 -0.14 -10.39 2.11
CA LYS A 37 -0.72 -9.95 0.85
C LYS A 37 -1.78 -8.89 1.12
N LEU A 38 -2.09 -8.10 0.10
CA LEU A 38 -3.23 -7.19 0.16
C LEU A 38 -4.54 -7.97 0.09
N ALA A 39 -5.55 -7.51 0.83
CA ALA A 39 -6.89 -8.07 0.77
C ALA A 39 -7.45 -8.02 -0.66
N HIS A 40 -8.20 -9.05 -1.04
CA HIS A 40 -8.82 -9.21 -2.37
C HIS A 40 -7.86 -9.17 -3.59
N ARG A 41 -6.53 -9.19 -3.39
CA ARG A 41 -5.54 -9.26 -4.46
C ARG A 41 -4.89 -10.63 -4.56
N VAL A 42 -4.37 -10.94 -5.75
CA VAL A 42 -3.51 -12.12 -5.98
C VAL A 42 -2.22 -11.93 -5.18
N CYS A 43 -1.74 -13.00 -4.53
CA CYS A 43 -0.46 -12.94 -3.83
C CYS A 43 0.69 -12.75 -4.84
N THR A 44 1.49 -11.70 -4.67
CA THR A 44 2.63 -11.39 -5.55
C THR A 44 3.73 -12.45 -5.49
N HIS A 45 3.83 -13.18 -4.38
CA HIS A 45 4.85 -14.21 -4.20
C HIS A 45 4.46 -15.54 -4.84
N CYS A 46 3.28 -16.07 -4.54
CA CYS A 46 2.88 -17.39 -5.03
C CYS A 46 1.99 -17.36 -6.28
N GLY A 47 1.38 -16.22 -6.64
CA GLY A 47 0.50 -16.13 -7.81
C GLY A 47 -0.90 -16.75 -7.59
N PHE A 48 -1.20 -17.18 -6.36
CA PHE A 48 -2.47 -17.80 -6.00
C PHE A 48 -3.48 -16.80 -5.46
N TYR A 49 -4.75 -17.01 -5.82
CA TYR A 49 -5.92 -16.33 -5.26
C TYR A 49 -7.05 -17.34 -5.09
N LYS A 50 -7.64 -17.39 -3.88
CA LYS A 50 -8.73 -18.33 -3.54
C LYS A 50 -8.44 -19.79 -3.93
N GLY A 51 -7.22 -20.26 -3.73
CA GLY A 51 -6.82 -21.65 -4.03
C GLY A 51 -6.44 -21.92 -5.49
N ASN A 52 -6.77 -21.01 -6.41
CA ASN A 52 -6.45 -21.17 -7.83
C ASN A 52 -5.16 -20.42 -8.22
N GLU A 53 -4.37 -21.01 -9.11
CA GLU A 53 -3.22 -20.34 -9.72
C GLU A 53 -3.73 -19.37 -10.79
N VAL A 54 -3.74 -18.08 -10.46
CA VAL A 54 -4.21 -17.03 -11.40
C VAL A 54 -3.04 -16.48 -12.21
N VAL A 55 -1.85 -16.46 -11.61
CA VAL A 55 -0.63 -15.99 -12.28
C VAL A 55 0.45 -17.05 -12.09
N ASN A 56 0.94 -17.61 -13.19
CA ASN A 56 2.14 -18.46 -13.22
C ASN A 56 3.39 -17.62 -12.88
N THR A 57 3.57 -17.24 -11.61
CA THR A 57 4.74 -16.46 -11.18
C THR A 57 6.03 -17.29 -11.25
N ILE A 58 5.94 -18.62 -11.11
CA ILE A 58 7.06 -19.57 -11.25
C ILE A 58 7.73 -19.43 -12.62
N LYS A 59 6.95 -19.32 -13.70
CA LYS A 59 7.48 -19.15 -15.07
C LYS A 59 8.16 -17.80 -15.30
N LYS A 60 7.79 -16.74 -14.56
CA LYS A 60 8.37 -15.39 -14.71
C LYS A 60 9.68 -15.22 -13.95
N VAL A 61 9.85 -15.88 -12.80
CA VAL A 61 11.11 -15.87 -12.04
C VAL A 61 12.21 -16.64 -12.80
N ALA A 62 11.87 -17.77 -13.43
CA ALA A 62 12.80 -18.55 -14.24
C ALA A 62 13.26 -17.83 -15.53
N LYS A 63 12.44 -16.95 -16.10
CA LYS A 63 12.72 -16.24 -17.36
C LYS A 63 13.56 -14.96 -17.19
N LYS A 64 13.76 -14.52 -15.94
CA LYS A 64 14.49 -13.29 -15.59
C LYS A 64 15.89 -13.57 -15.05
N LYS A 65 16.27 -14.85 -14.98
CA LYS A 65 17.61 -15.32 -14.64
C LYS A 65 18.37 -15.60 -15.92
#